data_AF-A0A2W6BWN9-F1
#
_entry.id   AF-A0A2W6BWN9-F1
#
_cell.length_a   1.000
_cell.length_b   1.000
_cell.length_c   1.000
_cell.angle_alpha   90.00
_cell.angle_beta   90.00
_cell.angle_gamma   90.00
#
_symmetry.space_group_name_H-M   'P 1'
#
loop_
_entity.id
_entity.type
_entity.pdbx_description
1 polymer ?
#
loop_
_entity_poly.entity_id
_entity_poly.type
_entity_poly.pdbx_seq_one_letter_code
_entity_poly.pdbx_strand_id
1 'polypeptide(L)'
;HHQPLNYFANYGPGQPGRTHLKDETDFVTSAKKGTLPTVSFVKPYGSENEHPGYASEPDGSDHLVDLLKTILSGPQARDTLVVVTYDEFGGQWDHVPPPGSGSPTVGASDVWGPGTRIPALILSKSMERSGVDHTVYDTTSILATIEHGLGLNALSSRDAHVADLRHAVRVGHGD
;
A
#
# COMPACT_ATOMS: atom_id res chain seq x y z
N HIS A 1 -4.79 5.92 15.56
CA HIS A 1 -3.45 6.31 15.06
C HIS A 1 -3.20 5.75 13.66
N HIS A 2 -3.64 4.53 13.32
CA HIS A 2 -3.58 3.99 11.93
C HIS A 2 -4.69 4.49 10.98
N GLN A 3 -5.07 5.76 11.11
CA GLN A 3 -6.05 6.43 10.25
C GLN A 3 -5.45 7.78 9.83
N PRO A 4 -4.47 7.79 8.91
CA PRO A 4 -3.59 8.95 8.67
C PRO A 4 -4.37 10.17 8.16
N LEU A 5 -5.45 9.97 7.40
CA LEU A 5 -6.26 11.07 6.87
C LEU A 5 -6.94 11.89 7.97
N ASN A 6 -7.23 11.30 9.15
CA ASN A 6 -7.83 12.02 10.28
C ASN A 6 -6.92 13.11 10.87
N TYR A 7 -5.63 13.12 10.53
CA TYR A 7 -4.69 14.17 10.97
C TYR A 7 -4.78 15.43 10.11
N PHE A 8 -5.57 15.42 9.03
CA PHE A 8 -5.81 16.58 8.17
C PHE A 8 -7.18 17.19 8.47
N ALA A 9 -7.22 18.51 8.64
CA ALA A 9 -8.43 19.24 9.03
C ALA A 9 -9.64 18.95 8.12
N ASN A 10 -9.43 18.76 6.81
CA ASN A 10 -10.48 18.47 5.84
C ASN A 10 -11.21 17.12 6.09
N TYR A 11 -10.65 16.23 6.90
CA TYR A 11 -11.23 14.93 7.24
C TYR A 11 -11.80 14.88 8.67
N GLY A 12 -11.85 16.03 9.36
CA GLY A 12 -12.46 16.14 10.69
C GLY A 12 -13.99 15.94 10.69
N PRO A 13 -14.64 15.77 11.85
CA PRO A 13 -16.09 15.68 11.96
C PRO A 13 -16.80 16.87 11.28
N GLY A 14 -17.78 16.58 10.43
CA GLY A 14 -18.56 17.59 9.68
C GLY A 14 -17.85 18.19 8.46
N GLN A 15 -16.60 17.80 8.17
CA GLN A 15 -15.85 18.30 7.02
C GLN A 15 -16.09 17.44 5.76
N PRO A 16 -16.02 18.02 4.55
CA PRO A 16 -16.30 17.29 3.32
C PRO A 16 -15.45 16.03 3.13
N GLY A 17 -14.16 16.09 3.48
CA GLY A 17 -13.25 14.94 3.33
C GLY A 17 -13.65 13.73 4.16
N ARG A 18 -14.39 13.92 5.26
CA ARG A 18 -14.86 12.84 6.15
C ARG A 18 -15.69 11.80 5.40
N THR A 19 -16.39 12.18 4.33
CA THR A 19 -17.20 11.23 3.55
C THR A 19 -16.39 10.15 2.85
N HIS A 20 -15.07 10.33 2.69
CA HIS A 20 -14.16 9.34 2.12
C HIS A 20 -13.66 8.31 3.15
N LEU A 21 -13.93 8.53 4.45
CA LEU A 21 -13.55 7.60 5.50
C LEU A 21 -14.71 6.63 5.72
N LYS A 22 -14.48 5.38 5.32
CA LYS A 22 -15.48 4.33 5.20
C LYS A 22 -15.11 3.12 6.05
N ASP A 23 -16.12 2.30 6.32
CA ASP A 23 -15.91 0.99 6.89
C ASP A 23 -15.46 0.01 5.78
N GLU A 24 -14.73 -1.03 6.15
CA GLU A 24 -14.27 -2.04 5.20
C GLU A 24 -15.44 -2.77 4.50
N THR A 25 -16.60 -2.84 5.13
CA THR A 25 -17.83 -3.38 4.54
C THR A 25 -18.29 -2.61 3.30
N ASP A 26 -18.03 -1.29 3.23
CA ASP A 26 -18.28 -0.48 2.05
C ASP A 26 -17.30 -0.83 0.91
N PHE A 27 -16.03 -1.11 1.25
CA PHE A 27 -15.03 -1.57 0.29
C PHE A 27 -15.43 -2.91 -0.32
N VAL A 28 -15.79 -3.90 0.51
CA VAL A 28 -16.27 -5.23 0.08
C VAL A 28 -17.51 -5.10 -0.81
N THR A 29 -18.46 -4.24 -0.43
CA THR A 29 -19.67 -3.99 -1.22
C THR A 29 -19.33 -3.38 -2.59
N SER A 30 -18.40 -2.42 -2.62
CA SER A 30 -17.97 -1.74 -3.84
C SER A 30 -17.20 -2.67 -4.78
N ALA A 31 -16.31 -3.51 -4.25
CA ALA A 31 -15.58 -4.53 -5.01
C ALA A 31 -16.55 -5.52 -5.69
N LYS A 32 -17.55 -6.01 -4.96
CA LYS A 32 -18.57 -6.94 -5.50
C LYS A 32 -19.44 -6.29 -6.57
N LYS A 33 -19.73 -4.99 -6.45
CA LYS A 33 -20.58 -4.24 -7.40
C LYS A 33 -19.81 -3.67 -8.60
N GLY A 34 -18.48 -3.70 -8.58
CA GLY A 34 -17.66 -3.06 -9.61
C GLY A 34 -17.72 -1.53 -9.52
N THR A 35 -17.78 -1.00 -8.29
CA THR A 35 -17.82 0.44 -8.00
C THR A 35 -16.71 0.86 -7.04
N LEU A 36 -15.57 0.15 -7.05
CA LEU A 36 -14.39 0.58 -6.28
C LEU A 36 -13.99 2.00 -6.69
N PRO A 37 -13.69 2.89 -5.72
CA PRO A 37 -13.04 4.16 -6.00
C PRO A 37 -11.71 3.96 -6.73
N THR A 38 -11.28 4.98 -7.48
CA THR A 38 -9.99 5.00 -8.19
C THR A 38 -8.80 4.67 -7.28
N VAL A 39 -8.84 5.14 -6.03
CA VAL A 39 -7.86 4.82 -5.00
C VAL A 39 -8.61 4.41 -3.73
N SER A 40 -8.27 3.25 -3.19
CA SER A 40 -8.81 2.74 -1.93
C SER A 40 -7.65 2.28 -1.03
N PHE A 41 -7.64 2.74 0.21
CA PHE A 41 -6.74 2.26 1.25
C PHE A 41 -7.55 1.42 2.23
N VAL A 42 -7.17 0.16 2.42
CA VAL A 42 -7.79 -0.75 3.40
C VAL A 42 -6.80 -0.97 4.52
N LYS A 43 -7.23 -0.71 5.76
CA LYS A 43 -6.48 -1.08 6.97
C LYS A 43 -7.37 -2.05 7.76
N PRO A 44 -6.97 -3.33 7.91
CA PRO A 44 -7.73 -4.31 8.66
C PRO A 44 -8.01 -3.85 10.09
N TYR A 45 -9.10 -4.37 10.67
CA TYR A 45 -9.41 -4.15 12.07
C TYR A 45 -8.33 -4.78 12.98
N GLY A 46 -8.30 -4.39 14.26
CA GLY A 46 -7.23 -4.72 15.20
C GLY A 46 -6.80 -6.19 15.20
N SER A 47 -7.73 -7.15 15.27
CA SER A 47 -7.38 -8.58 15.31
C SER A 47 -6.87 -9.15 13.99
N GLU A 48 -7.04 -8.43 12.88
CA GLU A 48 -6.82 -8.90 11.51
C GLU A 48 -5.61 -8.20 10.85
N ASN A 49 -4.80 -7.49 11.64
CA ASN A 49 -3.74 -6.62 11.11
C ASN A 49 -2.32 -7.14 11.35
N GLU A 50 -2.18 -8.37 11.87
CA GLU A 50 -0.91 -9.06 12.15
C GLU A 50 0.01 -8.38 13.16
N HIS A 51 -0.42 -7.30 13.83
CA HIS A 51 0.43 -6.56 14.74
C HIS A 51 0.86 -7.42 15.95
N PRO A 52 2.18 -7.45 16.27
CA PRO A 52 2.69 -8.19 17.40
C PRO A 52 1.99 -7.84 18.72
N GLY A 53 1.73 -8.86 19.53
CA GLY A 53 1.22 -8.73 20.89
C GLY A 53 -0.30 -8.73 21.04
N TYR A 54 -1.08 -8.48 19.97
CA TYR A 54 -2.55 -8.54 20.04
C TYR A 54 -3.25 -9.14 18.81
N ALA A 55 -2.55 -9.31 17.68
CA ALA A 55 -3.04 -10.01 16.51
C ALA A 55 -2.14 -11.21 16.18
N SER A 56 -2.51 -11.96 15.15
CA SER A 56 -1.75 -13.12 14.67
C SER A 56 -1.57 -13.06 13.15
N GLU A 57 -0.50 -13.71 12.65
CA GLU A 57 -0.28 -13.81 11.21
C GLU A 57 -1.39 -14.60 10.49
N PRO A 58 -1.85 -15.76 10.99
CA PRO A 58 -2.90 -16.51 10.31
C PRO A 58 -4.22 -15.72 10.16
N ASP A 59 -4.66 -15.04 11.21
CA ASP A 59 -5.91 -14.27 11.17
C ASP A 59 -5.82 -13.11 10.15
N GLY A 60 -4.68 -12.40 10.12
CA GLY A 60 -4.48 -11.31 9.18
C GLY A 60 -4.29 -11.76 7.73
N SER A 61 -3.56 -12.87 7.52
CA SER A 61 -3.33 -13.43 6.20
C SER A 61 -4.58 -14.07 5.61
N ASP A 62 -5.41 -14.74 6.43
CA ASP A 62 -6.72 -15.25 5.99
C ASP A 62 -7.63 -14.09 5.56
N HIS A 63 -7.69 -13.01 6.35
CA HIS A 63 -8.46 -11.82 5.99
C HIS A 63 -7.95 -11.14 4.71
N LEU A 64 -6.63 -11.00 4.55
CA LEU A 64 -6.02 -10.51 3.33
C LEU A 64 -6.43 -11.34 2.12
N VAL A 65 -6.39 -12.67 2.24
CA VAL A 65 -6.80 -13.58 1.15
C VAL A 65 -8.27 -13.38 0.79
N ASP A 66 -9.14 -13.16 1.75
CA ASP A 66 -10.57 -12.92 1.52
C ASP A 66 -10.83 -11.57 0.82
N LEU A 67 -10.08 -10.52 1.16
CA LEU A 67 -10.10 -9.25 0.44
C LEU A 67 -9.63 -9.41 -1.01
N LEU A 68 -8.51 -10.11 -1.22
CA LEU A 68 -7.98 -10.38 -2.56
C LEU A 68 -8.97 -11.16 -3.41
N LYS A 69 -9.57 -12.24 -2.87
CA LYS A 69 -10.61 -13.01 -3.55
C LYS A 69 -11.83 -12.14 -3.91
N THR A 70 -12.23 -11.24 -3.02
CA THR A 70 -13.33 -10.32 -3.25
C THR A 70 -13.04 -9.38 -4.43
N ILE A 71 -11.83 -8.81 -4.49
CA ILE A 71 -11.40 -7.96 -5.61
C ILE A 71 -11.35 -8.78 -6.91
N LEU A 72 -10.70 -9.95 -6.88
CA LEU A 72 -10.44 -10.77 -8.07
C LEU A 72 -11.70 -11.44 -8.66
N SER A 73 -12.75 -11.59 -7.86
CA SER A 73 -14.08 -12.04 -8.30
C SER A 73 -15.00 -10.90 -8.75
N GLY A 74 -14.63 -9.64 -8.45
CA GLY A 74 -15.43 -8.46 -8.80
C GLY A 74 -15.35 -8.07 -10.28
N PRO A 75 -16.28 -7.23 -10.78
CA PRO A 75 -16.31 -6.78 -12.18
C PRO A 75 -15.05 -6.01 -12.62
N GLN A 76 -14.39 -5.30 -11.71
CA GLN A 76 -13.20 -4.48 -11.98
C GLN A 76 -11.87 -5.24 -11.80
N ALA A 77 -11.91 -6.56 -11.61
CA ALA A 77 -10.72 -7.34 -11.22
C ALA A 77 -9.51 -7.18 -12.15
N ARG A 78 -9.73 -7.05 -13.47
CA ARG A 78 -8.66 -6.88 -14.47
C ARG A 78 -8.09 -5.46 -14.52
N ASP A 79 -8.84 -4.48 -14.02
CA ASP A 79 -8.49 -3.06 -14.03
C ASP A 79 -8.03 -2.56 -12.64
N THR A 80 -7.79 -3.48 -11.70
CA THR A 80 -7.38 -3.18 -10.33
C THR A 80 -5.93 -3.62 -10.10
N LEU A 81 -5.10 -2.70 -9.61
CA LEU A 81 -3.79 -2.98 -9.05
C LEU A 81 -3.91 -2.99 -7.51
N VAL A 82 -3.50 -4.08 -6.88
CA VAL A 82 -3.47 -4.23 -5.43
C VAL A 82 -2.04 -4.15 -4.94
N VAL A 83 -1.81 -3.31 -3.93
CA VAL A 83 -0.54 -3.21 -3.20
C VAL A 83 -0.79 -3.69 -1.79
N VAL A 84 -0.12 -4.76 -1.38
CA VAL A 84 -0.12 -5.27 0.00
C VAL A 84 1.23 -4.90 0.60
N THR A 85 1.21 -4.20 1.73
CA THR A 85 2.42 -3.77 2.43
C THR A 85 2.11 -3.56 3.90
N TYR A 86 3.16 -3.40 4.70
CA TYR A 86 3.09 -3.12 6.13
C TYR A 86 3.36 -1.64 6.39
N ASP A 87 2.92 -1.11 7.55
CA ASP A 87 3.24 0.26 7.95
C ASP A 87 4.61 0.37 8.63
N GLU A 88 5.06 -0.71 9.27
CA GLU A 88 6.33 -0.82 9.97
C GLU A 88 6.80 -2.29 10.06
N PHE A 89 7.90 -2.56 10.77
CA PHE A 89 8.65 -3.83 10.73
C PHE A 89 8.39 -4.77 11.92
N GLY A 90 7.49 -4.41 12.82
CA GLY A 90 7.09 -5.16 14.01
C GLY A 90 8.16 -5.29 15.09
N GLY A 91 9.30 -4.59 14.97
CA GLY A 91 10.48 -4.85 15.78
C GLY A 91 11.33 -6.04 15.33
N GLN A 92 11.00 -6.64 14.17
CA GLN A 92 11.70 -7.81 13.64
C GLN A 92 13.07 -7.45 13.05
N TRP A 93 14.01 -8.39 13.11
CA TRP A 93 15.34 -8.18 12.50
C TRP A 93 15.30 -8.32 10.97
N ASP A 94 15.96 -7.38 10.28
CA ASP A 94 16.31 -7.49 8.86
C ASP A 94 17.82 -7.24 8.68
N HIS A 95 18.42 -7.94 7.72
CA HIS A 95 19.87 -7.89 7.50
C HIS A 95 20.33 -6.66 6.71
N VAL A 96 19.43 -5.96 6.03
CA VAL A 96 19.78 -4.80 5.21
C VAL A 96 19.62 -3.53 6.05
N PRO A 97 20.69 -2.75 6.24
CA PRO A 97 20.57 -1.47 6.94
C PRO A 97 19.67 -0.51 6.14
N PRO A 98 18.83 0.31 6.78
CA PRO A 98 18.04 1.34 6.08
C PRO A 98 18.93 2.31 5.28
N PRO A 99 18.46 2.90 4.16
CA PRO A 99 19.22 3.90 3.42
C PRO A 99 19.37 5.19 4.25
N GLY A 100 20.48 5.90 4.07
CA GLY A 100 20.81 7.09 4.85
C GLY A 100 22.31 7.31 5.02
N SER A 101 22.68 8.35 5.77
CA SER A 101 24.09 8.74 5.94
C SER A 101 24.92 7.60 6.54
N GLY A 102 25.89 7.12 5.77
CA GLY A 102 26.79 6.02 6.15
C GLY A 102 26.25 4.61 5.87
N SER A 103 25.02 4.47 5.36
CA SER A 103 24.47 3.19 4.95
C SER A 103 24.94 2.81 3.54
N PRO A 104 25.29 1.54 3.28
CA PRO A 104 25.56 1.05 1.93
C PRO A 104 24.28 0.92 1.09
N THR A 105 23.10 1.01 1.71
CA THR A 105 21.81 0.84 1.02
C THR A 105 21.46 2.11 0.24
N VAL A 106 21.25 1.94 -1.06
CA VAL A 106 20.78 3.00 -1.94
C VAL A 106 19.30 3.27 -1.67
N GLY A 107 18.89 4.54 -1.67
CA GLY A 107 17.49 4.96 -1.55
C GLY A 107 17.37 6.40 -1.11
N ALA A 108 16.21 7.00 -1.37
CA ALA A 108 15.88 8.30 -0.78
C ALA A 108 15.80 8.15 0.74
N SER A 109 16.30 9.14 1.48
CA SER A 109 16.25 9.16 2.95
C SER A 109 16.18 10.59 3.47
N ASP A 110 15.51 10.78 4.59
CA ASP A 110 15.42 12.04 5.33
C ASP A 110 15.31 11.74 6.84
N VAL A 111 15.01 12.76 7.64
CA VAL A 111 14.89 12.64 9.10
C VAL A 111 13.77 11.70 9.57
N TRP A 112 12.81 11.37 8.69
CA TRP A 112 11.68 10.48 8.97
C TRP A 112 11.91 9.04 8.49
N GLY A 113 12.99 8.78 7.74
CA GLY A 113 13.37 7.44 7.35
C GLY A 113 13.89 7.34 5.90
N PRO A 114 13.72 6.18 5.24
CA PRO A 114 12.89 5.06 5.67
C PRO A 114 13.58 4.28 6.80
N GLY A 115 12.79 3.49 7.52
CA GLY A 115 13.29 2.55 8.52
C GLY A 115 13.68 1.21 7.90
N THR A 116 13.63 0.16 8.71
CA THR A 116 13.81 -1.24 8.32
C THR A 116 12.91 -1.61 7.14
N ARG A 117 13.37 -2.50 6.25
CA ARG A 117 12.58 -3.00 5.13
C ARG A 117 11.30 -3.70 5.61
N ILE A 118 10.28 -3.60 4.79
CA ILE A 118 8.98 -4.25 4.96
C ILE A 118 8.62 -5.06 3.71
N PRO A 119 7.82 -6.13 3.83
CA PRO A 119 7.29 -6.82 2.67
C PRO A 119 6.38 -5.92 1.83
N ALA A 120 6.45 -6.09 0.51
CA ALA A 120 5.51 -5.49 -0.43
C ALA A 120 5.15 -6.50 -1.53
N LEU A 121 3.85 -6.68 -1.78
CA LEU A 121 3.33 -7.49 -2.87
C LEU A 121 2.51 -6.61 -3.80
N ILE A 122 2.77 -6.73 -5.10
CA ILE A 122 2.03 -6.03 -6.16
C ILE A 122 1.28 -7.09 -6.95
N LEU A 123 -0.05 -6.98 -6.97
CA LEU A 123 -0.92 -7.99 -7.58
C LEU A 123 -1.93 -7.34 -8.53
N SER A 124 -2.20 -8.01 -9.65
CA SER A 124 -3.36 -7.71 -10.48
C SER A 124 -3.79 -8.94 -11.24
N LYS A 125 -5.09 -9.05 -11.57
CA LYS A 125 -5.60 -10.13 -12.44
C LYS A 125 -5.06 -10.03 -13.88
N SER A 126 -4.52 -8.89 -14.27
CA SER A 126 -3.91 -8.67 -15.58
C SER A 126 -2.45 -9.14 -15.67
N MET A 127 -1.79 -9.42 -14.54
CA MET A 127 -0.41 -9.91 -14.53
C MET A 127 -0.34 -11.36 -15.03
N GLU A 128 0.66 -11.66 -15.84
CA GLU A 128 0.81 -12.93 -16.54
C GLU A 128 1.81 -13.88 -15.87
N ARG A 129 2.75 -13.33 -15.09
CA ARG A 129 3.78 -14.10 -14.37
C ARG A 129 4.09 -13.49 -13.00
N SER A 130 4.60 -14.33 -12.11
CA SER A 130 5.23 -13.89 -10.86
C SER A 130 6.69 -13.50 -11.10
N GLY A 131 7.20 -12.56 -10.31
CA GLY A 131 8.61 -12.16 -10.34
C GLY A 131 8.99 -11.35 -9.11
N VAL A 132 10.29 -11.07 -8.98
CA VAL A 132 10.82 -10.20 -7.94
C VAL A 132 11.39 -8.96 -8.62
N ASP A 133 10.87 -7.80 -8.24
CA ASP A 133 11.44 -6.50 -8.63
C ASP A 133 12.42 -6.04 -7.54
N HIS A 134 13.64 -5.73 -7.95
CA HIS A 134 14.72 -5.27 -7.07
C HIS A 134 14.91 -3.74 -7.11
N THR A 135 14.02 -3.03 -7.79
CA THR A 135 13.97 -1.56 -7.74
C THR A 135 13.83 -1.10 -6.28
N VAL A 136 14.55 -0.04 -5.91
CA VAL A 136 14.48 0.51 -4.56
C VAL A 136 13.21 1.34 -4.41
N TYR A 137 12.40 0.96 -3.42
CA TYR A 137 11.16 1.64 -3.07
C TYR A 137 11.13 2.02 -1.58
N ASP A 138 10.27 2.97 -1.25
CA ASP A 138 9.74 3.13 0.10
C ASP A 138 8.21 3.27 0.06
N THR A 139 7.57 3.53 1.21
CA THR A 139 6.11 3.64 1.27
C THR A 139 5.54 4.79 0.45
N THR A 140 6.33 5.83 0.14
CA THR A 140 5.92 6.94 -0.71
C THR A 140 5.93 6.59 -2.20
N SER A 141 6.54 5.46 -2.60
CA SER A 141 6.41 4.91 -3.95
C SER A 141 4.96 4.60 -4.33
N ILE A 142 4.09 4.33 -3.34
CA ILE A 142 2.64 4.19 -3.56
C ILE A 142 2.04 5.54 -4.00
N LEU A 143 2.42 6.64 -3.34
CA LEU A 143 1.97 7.99 -3.72
C LEU A 143 2.49 8.36 -5.10
N ALA A 144 3.79 8.17 -5.37
CA ALA A 144 4.36 8.41 -6.70
C ALA A 144 3.64 7.62 -7.81
N THR A 145 3.22 6.37 -7.52
CA THR A 145 2.43 5.56 -8.47
C THR A 145 1.06 6.18 -8.75
N ILE A 146 0.36 6.63 -7.72
CA ILE A 146 -0.94 7.30 -7.85
C ILE A 146 -0.79 8.62 -8.60
N GLU A 147 0.22 9.41 -8.23
CA GLU A 147 0.50 10.71 -8.83
C GLU A 147 0.79 10.60 -10.32
N HIS A 148 1.74 9.73 -10.70
CA HIS A 148 2.07 9.51 -12.10
C HIS A 148 0.93 8.87 -12.89
N GLY A 149 0.15 7.97 -12.27
CA GLY A 149 -1.00 7.33 -12.90
C GLY A 149 -2.16 8.30 -13.17
N LEU A 150 -2.33 9.32 -12.33
CA LEU A 150 -3.41 10.30 -12.41
C LEU A 150 -2.98 11.68 -12.94
N GLY A 151 -1.69 11.86 -13.25
CA GLY A 151 -1.15 13.14 -13.71
C GLY A 151 -1.16 14.22 -12.63
N LEU A 152 -0.95 13.85 -11.36
CA LEU A 152 -0.90 14.77 -10.22
C LEU A 152 0.54 15.20 -9.92
N ASN A 153 0.68 16.33 -9.23
CA ASN A 153 1.97 16.76 -8.70
C ASN A 153 2.32 15.98 -7.42
N ALA A 154 3.62 15.79 -7.18
CA ALA A 154 4.13 15.26 -5.93
C ALA A 154 3.66 16.09 -4.72
N LEU A 155 3.31 15.41 -3.62
CA LEU A 155 2.86 16.07 -2.39
C LEU A 155 4.03 16.59 -1.54
N SER A 156 5.23 16.04 -1.72
CA SER A 156 6.41 16.38 -0.94
C SER A 156 7.70 16.29 -1.78
N SER A 157 8.85 16.52 -1.14
CA SER A 157 10.13 16.18 -1.76
C SER A 157 10.43 14.68 -1.73
N ARG A 158 9.69 13.87 -0.97
CA ARG A 158 10.01 12.45 -0.78
C ARG A 158 9.45 11.61 -1.93
N ASP A 159 8.13 11.68 -2.13
CA ASP A 159 7.42 11.09 -3.27
C ASP A 159 7.94 11.59 -4.63
N ALA A 160 8.41 12.83 -4.71
CA ALA A 160 9.04 13.38 -5.92
C ALA A 160 10.34 12.67 -6.37
N HIS A 161 11.03 11.94 -5.49
CA HIS A 161 12.36 11.38 -5.76
C HIS A 161 12.46 9.85 -5.61
N VAL A 162 11.33 9.17 -5.44
CA VAL A 162 11.29 7.70 -5.38
C VAL A 162 10.83 7.10 -6.70
N ALA A 163 11.19 5.84 -6.94
CA ALA A 163 10.62 5.09 -8.05
C ALA A 163 9.13 4.81 -7.77
N ASP A 164 8.31 4.82 -8.82
CA ASP A 164 6.95 4.30 -8.76
C ASP A 164 6.90 2.80 -9.10
N LEU A 165 5.78 2.17 -8.77
CA LEU A 165 5.58 0.72 -8.87
C LEU A 165 5.35 0.22 -10.31
N ARG A 166 5.45 1.08 -11.34
CA ARG A 166 5.28 0.64 -12.74
C ARG A 166 6.39 -0.33 -13.17
N HIS A 167 7.56 -0.30 -12.54
CA HIS A 167 8.60 -1.31 -12.76
C HIS A 167 8.13 -2.70 -12.31
N ALA A 168 7.58 -2.82 -11.10
CA ALA A 168 7.01 -4.06 -10.59
C ALA A 168 5.85 -4.56 -11.46
N VAL A 169 5.01 -3.65 -11.97
CA VAL A 169 3.92 -3.99 -12.91
C VAL A 169 4.47 -4.57 -14.21
N ARG A 170 5.52 -3.99 -14.79
CA ARG A 170 6.19 -4.54 -15.99
C ARG A 170 6.76 -5.94 -15.78
N VAL A 171 7.40 -6.17 -14.63
CA VAL A 171 7.88 -7.51 -14.24
C VAL A 171 6.75 -8.54 -14.28
N GLY A 172 5.57 -8.18 -13.74
CA GLY A 172 4.37 -9.02 -13.74
C GLY A 172 3.77 -9.26 -15.14
N HIS A 173 4.03 -8.39 -16.11
CA HIS A 173 3.53 -8.51 -17.48
C HIS A 173 4.45 -9.25 -18.44
N GLY A 174 5.73 -9.41 -18.16
CA GLY A 174 6.64 -10.05 -19.11
C GLY A 174 7.81 -9.19 -19.57
N ASP A 175 7.71 -7.88 -19.34
CA ASP A 175 8.60 -6.85 -19.89
C ASP A 175 9.90 -6.65 -19.08
#